data_AF-A0A7V9FKI1-F1
#
_entry.id   AF-A0A7V9FKI1-F1
#
_cell.length_a   1.000
_cell.length_b   1.000
_cell.length_c   1.000
_cell.angle_alpha   90.00
_cell.angle_beta   90.00
_cell.angle_gamma   90.00
#
_symmetry.space_group_name_H-M   'P 1'
#
loop_
_entity.id
_entity.type
_entity.pdbx_description
1 polymer ?
#
loop_
_entity_poly.entity_id
_entity_poly.type
_entity_poly.pdbx_seq_one_letter_code
_entity_poly.pdbx_strand_id
1 'polypeptide(L)'
;MTRTTFELEPLLAVVRERSAFIGSHDHGERHWRTVGANGLWLAEALNGADTHVISLFALLHDSMRENEFHDPQHGPRAATFVGELHEAELLGISGAQLEVLRYACAEHADGLISTDPTVGACWDADRLDLPRVGITPRPDLFSTALARSATYRPAVPPTWAELHTRL
;
A
#
# COMPACT_ATOMS: atom_id res chain seq x y z
N MET A 1 -14.39 3.54 -20.91
CA MET A 1 -14.30 3.93 -19.49
C MET A 1 -12.99 4.64 -19.32
N THR A 2 -13.01 5.96 -19.10
CA THR A 2 -11.82 6.73 -18.76
C THR A 2 -11.23 6.13 -17.48
N ARG A 3 -9.99 5.64 -17.54
CA ARG A 3 -9.22 5.35 -16.33
C ARG A 3 -9.08 6.68 -15.61
N THR A 4 -9.81 6.83 -14.51
CA THR A 4 -9.61 7.96 -13.62
C THR A 4 -8.32 7.67 -12.88
N THR A 5 -7.29 8.47 -13.16
CA THR A 5 -5.98 8.41 -12.51
C THR A 5 -5.91 9.55 -11.51
N PHE A 6 -5.39 9.32 -10.31
CA PHE A 6 -5.16 10.42 -9.36
C PHE A 6 -4.02 11.31 -9.83
N GLU A 7 -4.14 12.60 -9.53
CA GLU A 7 -3.06 13.57 -9.68
C GLU A 7 -2.03 13.33 -8.57
N LEU A 8 -0.81 12.95 -8.95
CA LEU A 8 0.21 12.49 -8.00
C LEU A 8 0.63 13.58 -7.02
N GLU A 9 1.02 14.76 -7.51
CA GLU A 9 1.62 15.79 -6.67
C GLU A 9 0.65 16.37 -5.62
N PRO A 10 -0.62 16.69 -5.95
CA PRO A 10 -1.59 17.12 -4.94
C PRO A 10 -1.83 16.07 -3.86
N LEU A 11 -1.95 14.79 -4.26
CA LEU A 11 -2.16 13.70 -3.32
C LEU A 11 -0.95 13.52 -2.39
N LEU A 12 0.27 13.50 -2.96
CA LEU A 12 1.49 13.42 -2.17
C LEU A 12 1.61 14.57 -1.18
N ALA A 13 1.30 15.80 -1.59
CA ALA A 13 1.36 16.96 -0.70
C ALA A 13 0.48 16.76 0.55
N VAL A 14 -0.78 16.36 0.36
CA VAL A 14 -1.72 16.15 1.47
C VAL A 14 -1.32 14.98 2.36
N VAL A 15 -0.92 13.84 1.79
CA VAL A 15 -0.52 12.66 2.57
C VAL A 15 0.73 12.95 3.39
N ARG A 16 1.71 13.63 2.80
CA ARG A 16 2.96 14.00 3.48
C ARG A 16 2.74 14.99 4.60
N GLU A 17 1.85 15.97 4.42
CA GLU A 17 1.50 16.93 5.45
C GLU A 17 0.82 16.27 6.66
N ARG A 18 -0.04 15.27 6.41
CA ARG A 18 -0.81 14.58 7.45
C ARG A 18 -0.01 13.52 8.21
N SER A 19 1.09 13.01 7.65
CA SER A 19 1.83 11.91 8.27
C SER A 19 2.85 12.40 9.30
N ALA A 20 2.66 11.98 10.54
CA ALA A 20 3.60 12.26 11.63
C ALA A 20 4.94 11.48 11.50
N PHE A 21 4.98 10.41 10.69
CA PHE A 21 6.11 9.48 10.61
C PHE A 21 6.71 9.38 9.20
N ILE A 22 6.49 10.38 8.34
CA ILE A 22 6.99 10.39 6.95
C ILE A 22 8.50 10.10 6.83
N GLY A 23 9.31 10.58 7.78
CA GLY A 23 10.77 10.39 7.81
C GLY A 23 11.24 9.10 8.49
N SER A 24 10.33 8.27 9.01
CA SER A 24 10.69 7.01 9.66
C SER A 24 11.36 6.06 8.68
N HIS A 25 12.42 5.41 9.13
CA HIS A 25 13.02 4.31 8.37
C HIS A 25 12.08 3.10 8.29
N ASP A 26 11.33 2.86 9.37
CA ASP A 26 10.55 1.63 9.55
C ASP A 26 9.15 1.76 8.93
N HIS A 27 8.52 2.94 9.05
CA HIS A 27 7.14 3.12 8.59
C HIS A 27 6.94 4.41 7.76
N GLY A 28 8.02 5.05 7.33
CA GLY A 28 7.96 6.28 6.53
C GLY A 28 7.99 6.04 5.03
N GLU A 29 8.17 7.11 4.27
CA GLU A 29 7.97 7.12 2.82
C GLU A 29 8.88 6.17 2.03
N ARG A 30 10.07 5.84 2.57
CA ARG A 30 10.95 4.83 1.97
C ARG A 30 10.28 3.45 1.97
N HIS A 31 9.64 3.08 3.08
CA HIS A 31 8.89 1.84 3.20
C HIS A 31 7.70 1.86 2.24
N TRP A 32 6.89 2.93 2.24
CA TRP A 32 5.72 3.06 1.35
C TRP A 32 6.07 2.87 -0.14
N ARG A 33 7.17 3.46 -0.61
CA ARG A 33 7.62 3.27 -2.01
C ARG A 33 8.13 1.85 -2.27
N THR A 34 8.71 1.20 -1.26
CA THR A 34 9.11 -0.21 -1.35
C THR A 34 7.87 -1.10 -1.49
N VAL A 35 6.83 -0.85 -0.69
CA VAL A 35 5.52 -1.51 -0.82
C VAL A 35 4.92 -1.27 -2.21
N GLY A 36 4.97 -0.03 -2.72
CA GLY A 36 4.48 0.28 -4.07
C GLY A 36 5.22 -0.49 -5.16
N ALA A 37 6.55 -0.59 -5.06
CA ALA A 37 7.35 -1.36 -6.00
C ALA A 37 7.03 -2.86 -5.94
N ASN A 38 6.88 -3.42 -4.74
CA ASN A 38 6.53 -4.81 -4.51
C ASN A 38 5.13 -5.14 -5.04
N GLY A 39 4.15 -4.29 -4.76
CA GLY A 39 2.76 -4.48 -5.19
C GLY A 39 2.62 -4.47 -6.71
N LEU A 40 3.28 -3.53 -7.39
CA LEU A 40 3.29 -3.50 -8.85
C LEU A 40 4.01 -4.69 -9.47
N TRP A 41 5.09 -5.17 -8.86
CA TRP A 41 5.75 -6.42 -9.27
C TRP A 41 4.85 -7.65 -9.10
N LEU A 42 4.11 -7.74 -7.99
CA LEU A 42 3.15 -8.82 -7.77
C LEU A 42 2.02 -8.78 -8.80
N ALA A 43 1.49 -7.58 -9.09
CA ALA A 43 0.39 -7.39 -10.03
C ALA A 43 0.70 -7.89 -11.46
N GLU A 44 1.97 -7.90 -11.88
CA GLU A 44 2.38 -8.43 -13.20
C GLU A 44 2.00 -9.91 -13.39
N ALA A 45 1.89 -10.68 -12.30
CA ALA A 45 1.52 -12.09 -12.32
C ALA A 45 0.05 -12.36 -11.92
N LEU A 46 -0.74 -11.34 -11.58
CA LEU A 46 -2.08 -11.48 -11.00
C LEU A 46 -3.15 -10.96 -11.96
N ASN A 47 -3.88 -11.88 -12.59
CA ASN A 47 -5.03 -11.51 -13.41
C ASN A 47 -6.11 -10.82 -12.56
N GLY A 48 -6.51 -9.61 -12.95
CA GLY A 48 -7.55 -8.84 -12.26
C GLY A 48 -7.07 -8.03 -11.06
N ALA A 49 -5.77 -7.98 -10.76
CA ALA A 49 -5.23 -7.06 -9.76
C ALA A 49 -5.35 -5.60 -10.23
N ASP A 50 -5.85 -4.73 -9.36
CA ASP A 50 -6.01 -3.31 -9.63
C ASP A 50 -4.76 -2.53 -9.16
N THR A 51 -3.93 -2.14 -10.13
CA THR A 51 -2.69 -1.39 -9.85
C THR A 51 -2.93 -0.02 -9.25
N HIS A 52 -4.08 0.63 -9.52
CA HIS A 52 -4.39 1.93 -8.93
C HIS A 52 -4.64 1.79 -7.43
N VAL A 53 -5.44 0.80 -7.03
CA VAL A 53 -5.69 0.52 -5.60
C VAL A 53 -4.41 0.08 -4.89
N ILE A 54 -3.58 -0.76 -5.53
CA ILE A 54 -2.29 -1.19 -4.97
C ILE A 54 -1.35 -0.01 -4.71
N SER A 55 -1.24 0.92 -5.67
CA SER A 55 -0.39 2.10 -5.49
C SER A 55 -0.92 3.06 -4.44
N LEU A 56 -2.24 3.24 -4.33
CA LEU A 56 -2.85 4.03 -3.26
C LEU A 56 -2.66 3.39 -1.88
N PHE A 57 -2.83 2.06 -1.77
CA PHE A 57 -2.55 1.31 -0.55
C PHE A 57 -1.12 1.54 -0.08
N ALA A 58 -0.15 1.41 -1.00
CA ALA A 58 1.26 1.61 -0.69
C ALA A 58 1.54 2.98 -0.06
N LEU A 59 0.89 4.04 -0.58
CA LEU A 59 1.03 5.41 -0.06
C LEU A 59 0.33 5.62 1.30
N LEU A 60 -0.76 4.91 1.57
CA LEU A 60 -1.70 5.28 2.64
C LEU A 60 -1.71 4.33 3.86
N HIS A 61 -1.40 3.04 3.70
CA HIS A 61 -1.60 2.03 4.75
C HIS A 61 -0.95 2.37 6.10
N ASP A 62 0.24 3.00 6.06
CA ASP A 62 1.03 3.42 7.22
C ASP A 62 1.07 4.95 7.40
N SER A 63 0.36 5.72 6.57
CA SER A 63 0.48 7.19 6.62
C SER A 63 -0.10 7.80 7.90
N MET A 64 -1.02 7.09 8.56
CA MET A 64 -1.77 7.53 9.74
C MET A 64 -1.30 6.85 11.04
N ARG A 65 -0.01 6.53 11.14
CA ARG A 65 0.59 6.12 12.42
C ARG A 65 0.67 7.29 13.39
N GLU A 66 0.41 6.99 14.65
CA GLU A 66 0.58 7.88 15.81
C GLU A 66 1.66 7.34 16.75
N ASN A 67 2.09 6.09 16.55
CA ASN A 67 3.18 5.46 17.28
C ASN A 67 4.08 4.64 16.34
N GLU A 68 5.40 4.75 16.50
CA GLU A 68 6.38 4.01 15.70
C GLU A 68 6.28 2.49 15.94
N PHE A 69 5.99 2.06 17.17
CA PHE A 69 6.12 0.66 17.57
C PHE A 69 4.78 -0.06 17.66
N HIS A 70 3.96 0.27 18.66
CA HIS A 70 2.70 -0.40 18.91
C HIS A 70 1.53 0.52 18.60
N ASP A 71 0.94 0.32 17.43
CA ASP A 71 -0.13 1.16 16.93
C ASP A 71 -1.23 0.32 16.26
N PRO A 72 -2.01 -0.49 16.99
CA PRO A 72 -2.99 -1.39 16.39
C PRO A 72 -4.13 -0.67 15.64
N GLN A 73 -4.19 0.67 15.65
CA GLN A 73 -5.24 1.45 15.00
C GLN A 73 -4.75 2.23 13.76
N HIS A 74 -3.48 2.08 13.34
CA HIS A 74 -2.97 2.75 12.14
C HIS A 74 -3.74 2.36 10.87
N GLY A 75 -4.02 1.07 10.67
CA GLY A 75 -4.83 0.59 9.54
C GLY A 75 -6.24 1.22 9.51
N PRO A 76 -7.04 1.11 10.60
CA PRO A 76 -8.35 1.76 10.68
C PRO A 76 -8.32 3.29 10.46
N ARG A 77 -7.31 3.99 10.99
CA ARG A 77 -7.13 5.43 10.74
C ARG A 77 -6.77 5.71 9.27
N ALA A 78 -5.93 4.89 8.66
CA ALA A 78 -5.61 4.99 7.24
C ALA A 78 -6.87 4.77 6.37
N ALA A 79 -7.72 3.79 6.71
CA ALA A 79 -8.99 3.56 6.02
C ALA A 79 -9.97 4.75 6.15
N THR A 80 -9.98 5.40 7.32
CA THR A 80 -10.76 6.64 7.53
C THR A 80 -10.22 7.77 6.65
N PHE A 81 -8.90 7.95 6.63
CA PHE A 81 -8.24 8.98 5.81
C PHE A 81 -8.43 8.75 4.31
N VAL A 82 -8.41 7.49 3.85
CA VAL A 82 -8.82 7.11 2.48
C VAL A 82 -10.21 7.65 2.15
N GLY A 83 -11.14 7.61 3.10
CA GLY A 83 -12.46 8.21 2.97
C GLY A 83 -12.43 9.71 2.75
N GLU A 84 -11.70 10.44 3.61
CA GLU A 84 -11.52 11.88 3.51
C GLU A 84 -10.95 12.29 2.14
N LEU A 85 -9.93 11.57 1.66
CA LEU A 85 -9.29 11.82 0.37
C LEU A 85 -10.21 11.53 -0.81
N HIS A 86 -11.07 10.51 -0.70
CA HIS A 86 -12.06 10.21 -1.74
C HIS A 86 -13.14 11.30 -1.82
N GLU A 87 -13.65 11.77 -0.68
CA GLU A 87 -14.61 12.87 -0.61
C GLU A 87 -14.03 14.18 -1.15
N ALA A 88 -12.73 14.39 -1.00
CA ALA A 88 -11.99 15.50 -1.60
C ALA A 88 -11.62 15.29 -3.09
N GLU A 89 -12.09 14.21 -3.73
CA GLU A 89 -11.83 13.83 -5.13
C GLU A 89 -10.34 13.63 -5.47
N LEU A 90 -9.47 13.39 -4.48
CA LEU A 90 -8.02 13.26 -4.68
C LEU A 90 -7.59 11.87 -5.14
N LEU A 91 -8.41 10.84 -4.94
CA LEU A 91 -8.02 9.45 -5.21
C LEU A 91 -8.31 8.97 -6.64
N GLY A 92 -9.22 9.64 -7.35
CA GLY A 92 -9.59 9.22 -8.72
C GLY A 92 -10.06 7.76 -8.82
N ILE A 93 -10.67 7.19 -7.79
CA ILE A 93 -11.18 5.80 -7.78
C ILE A 93 -12.70 5.74 -7.70
N SER A 94 -13.30 4.66 -8.17
CA SER A 94 -14.72 4.37 -8.00
C SER A 94 -15.07 3.98 -6.56
N GLY A 95 -16.36 4.01 -6.21
CA GLY A 95 -16.82 3.54 -4.89
C GLY A 95 -16.50 2.06 -4.62
N ALA A 96 -16.47 1.20 -5.64
CA ALA A 96 -16.08 -0.20 -5.46
C ALA A 96 -14.59 -0.34 -5.11
N GLN A 97 -13.73 0.42 -5.80
CA GLN A 97 -12.29 0.48 -5.51
C GLN A 97 -12.02 1.11 -4.13
N LEU A 98 -12.83 2.09 -3.72
CA LEU A 98 -12.76 2.70 -2.40
C LEU A 98 -12.93 1.66 -1.30
N GLU A 99 -13.95 0.81 -1.39
CA GLU A 99 -14.20 -0.22 -0.37
C GLU A 99 -13.07 -1.25 -0.31
N VAL A 100 -12.50 -1.63 -1.47
CA VAL A 100 -11.32 -2.51 -1.53
C VAL A 100 -10.11 -1.84 -0.86
N LEU A 101 -9.84 -0.56 -1.16
CA LEU A 101 -8.73 0.19 -0.58
C LEU A 101 -8.89 0.37 0.94
N ARG A 102 -10.09 0.73 1.41
CA ARG A 102 -10.41 0.85 2.83
C ARG A 102 -10.18 -0.46 3.56
N TYR A 103 -10.68 -1.56 3.03
CA TYR A 103 -10.49 -2.89 3.60
C TYR A 103 -9.00 -3.29 3.62
N ALA A 104 -8.29 -3.08 2.50
CA ALA A 104 -6.88 -3.39 2.42
C ALA A 104 -6.08 -2.62 3.48
N CYS A 105 -6.31 -1.31 3.64
CA CYS A 105 -5.66 -0.49 4.67
C CYS A 105 -6.05 -0.91 6.09
N ALA A 106 -7.33 -1.14 6.36
CA ALA A 106 -7.82 -1.43 7.71
C ALA A 106 -7.18 -2.68 8.32
N GLU A 107 -7.05 -3.75 7.53
CA GLU A 107 -6.75 -5.09 8.03
C GLU A 107 -5.33 -5.59 7.70
N HIS A 108 -4.48 -4.77 7.06
CA HIS A 108 -3.19 -5.25 6.53
C HIS A 108 -2.27 -5.85 7.61
N ALA A 109 -2.34 -5.32 8.83
CA ALA A 109 -1.51 -5.70 9.96
C ALA A 109 -2.03 -6.92 10.76
N ASP A 110 -3.23 -7.44 10.46
CA ASP A 110 -3.89 -8.48 11.26
C ASP A 110 -3.49 -9.92 10.89
N GLY A 111 -2.56 -10.06 9.94
CA GLY A 111 -2.05 -11.37 9.51
C GLY A 111 -3.03 -12.18 8.66
N LEU A 112 -4.01 -11.52 8.04
CA LEU A 112 -4.97 -12.14 7.14
C LEU A 112 -4.37 -12.44 5.75
N ILE A 113 -4.98 -13.37 5.01
CA ILE A 113 -4.74 -13.60 3.58
C ILE A 113 -6.03 -13.38 2.78
N SER A 114 -5.91 -13.04 1.51
CA SER A 114 -7.07 -12.77 0.66
C SER A 114 -7.02 -13.55 -0.66
N THR A 115 -8.19 -13.96 -1.15
CA THR A 115 -8.35 -14.47 -2.52
C THR A 115 -8.63 -13.36 -3.54
N ASP A 116 -8.91 -12.14 -3.08
CA ASP A 116 -8.96 -10.98 -3.95
C ASP A 116 -7.54 -10.63 -4.41
N PRO A 117 -7.26 -10.56 -5.71
CA PRO A 117 -5.90 -10.37 -6.21
C PRO A 117 -5.32 -8.99 -5.84
N THR A 118 -6.16 -7.97 -5.69
CA THR A 118 -5.74 -6.61 -5.31
C THR A 118 -5.38 -6.56 -3.84
N VAL A 119 -6.27 -7.01 -2.96
CA VAL A 119 -6.02 -7.05 -1.51
C VAL A 119 -4.83 -7.95 -1.19
N GLY A 120 -4.78 -9.13 -1.84
CA GLY A 120 -3.67 -10.06 -1.68
C GLY A 120 -2.32 -9.44 -2.07
N ALA A 121 -2.27 -8.70 -3.19
CA ALA A 121 -1.06 -8.00 -3.60
C ALA A 121 -0.67 -6.88 -2.62
N CYS A 122 -1.64 -6.10 -2.12
CA CYS A 122 -1.39 -5.06 -1.12
C CYS A 122 -0.71 -5.63 0.15
N TRP A 123 -1.32 -6.65 0.76
CA TRP A 123 -0.80 -7.22 2.00
C TRP A 123 0.52 -7.96 1.81
N ASP A 124 0.67 -8.67 0.69
CA ASP A 124 1.92 -9.35 0.39
C ASP A 124 3.05 -8.35 0.13
N ALA A 125 2.77 -7.23 -0.53
CA ALA A 125 3.74 -6.19 -0.81
C ALA A 125 4.34 -5.55 0.45
N ASP A 126 3.50 -5.30 1.46
CA ASP A 126 3.95 -4.84 2.78
C ASP A 126 4.77 -5.94 3.49
N ARG A 127 4.25 -7.17 3.52
CA ARG A 127 4.93 -8.31 4.17
C ARG A 127 6.29 -8.64 3.56
N LEU A 128 6.47 -8.44 2.26
CA LEU A 128 7.75 -8.61 1.58
C LEU A 128 8.83 -7.66 2.09
N ASP A 129 8.47 -6.51 2.66
CA ASP A 129 9.40 -5.55 3.25
C ASP A 129 9.56 -5.70 4.78
N LEU A 130 8.96 -6.71 5.42
CA LEU A 130 9.18 -7.02 6.85
C LEU A 130 10.66 -7.23 7.25
N PRO A 131 11.57 -7.74 6.39
CA PRO A 131 12.98 -7.80 6.73
C PRO A 131 13.61 -6.46 7.09
N ARG A 132 13.00 -5.33 6.68
CA ARG A 132 13.44 -3.97 7.06
C ARG A 132 13.48 -3.76 8.58
N VAL A 133 12.55 -4.40 9.30
CA VAL A 133 12.39 -4.33 10.76
C VAL A 133 12.84 -5.63 11.44
N GLY A 134 13.64 -6.46 10.75
CA GLY A 134 14.20 -7.69 11.31
C GLY A 134 13.21 -8.86 11.40
N ILE A 135 12.04 -8.77 10.76
CA ILE A 135 11.05 -9.84 10.76
C ILE A 135 11.23 -10.69 9.50
N THR A 136 11.31 -12.01 9.67
CA THR A 136 11.33 -12.96 8.55
C THR A 136 9.91 -13.22 8.07
N PRO A 137 9.56 -12.93 6.80
CA PRO A 137 8.23 -13.20 6.26
C PRO A 137 7.89 -14.69 6.34
N ARG A 138 6.66 -14.99 6.70
CA ARG A 138 6.17 -16.37 6.79
C ARG A 138 5.38 -16.73 5.54
N PRO A 139 5.78 -17.76 4.76
CA PRO A 139 5.12 -18.09 3.49
C PRO A 139 3.62 -18.42 3.58
N ASP A 140 3.14 -18.90 4.73
CA ASP A 140 1.73 -19.18 4.99
C ASP A 140 0.87 -17.90 5.08
N LEU A 141 1.49 -16.75 5.33
CA LEU A 141 0.82 -15.44 5.38
C LEU A 141 0.83 -14.67 4.06
N PHE A 142 1.35 -15.26 2.98
CA PHE A 142 1.27 -14.66 1.65
C PHE A 142 0.01 -15.13 0.92
N SER A 143 -0.73 -14.20 0.34
CA SER A 143 -1.93 -14.47 -0.46
C SER A 143 -1.57 -15.03 -1.83
N THR A 144 -0.46 -14.57 -2.41
CA THR A 144 -0.09 -14.81 -3.81
C THR A 144 0.96 -15.91 -3.93
N ALA A 145 0.87 -16.71 -5.00
CA ALA A 145 1.87 -17.75 -5.28
C ALA A 145 3.27 -17.16 -5.53
N LEU A 146 3.34 -15.96 -6.11
CA LEU A 146 4.60 -15.29 -6.41
C LEU A 146 5.32 -14.86 -5.12
N ALA A 147 4.64 -14.21 -4.17
CA ALA A 147 5.26 -13.85 -2.88
C ALA A 147 5.68 -15.06 -2.03
N ARG A 148 5.00 -16.21 -2.19
CA ARG A 148 5.38 -17.47 -1.52
C ARG A 148 6.68 -18.08 -2.06
N SER A 149 7.03 -17.81 -3.32
CA SER A 149 8.11 -18.49 -4.03
C SER A 149 9.29 -17.60 -4.40
N ALA A 150 9.11 -16.28 -4.37
CA ALA A 150 10.14 -15.30 -4.70
C ALA A 150 10.04 -14.06 -3.82
N THR A 151 11.18 -13.39 -3.65
CA THR A 151 11.28 -12.09 -2.99
C THR A 151 11.70 -11.03 -3.98
N TYR A 152 10.99 -9.92 -4.01
CA TYR A 152 11.43 -8.69 -4.66
C TYR A 152 11.54 -7.61 -3.60
N ARG A 153 12.74 -7.03 -3.47
CA ARG A 153 13.01 -5.94 -2.53
C ARG A 153 14.10 -5.04 -3.10
N PRO A 154 13.75 -3.89 -3.70
CA PRO A 154 14.74 -2.99 -4.24
C PRO A 154 15.63 -2.40 -3.14
N ALA A 155 16.95 -2.36 -3.36
CA ALA A 155 17.89 -1.74 -2.41
C ALA A 155 17.64 -0.24 -2.22
N VAL A 156 17.21 0.43 -3.29
CA VAL A 156 16.68 1.80 -3.28
C VAL A 156 15.32 1.74 -3.97
N PRO A 157 14.21 2.04 -3.28
CA PRO A 157 12.90 2.02 -3.92
C PRO A 157 12.80 3.14 -4.96
N PRO A 158 12.09 2.91 -6.09
CA PRO A 158 11.80 3.96 -7.07
C PRO A 158 11.10 5.16 -6.44
N THR A 159 11.21 6.31 -7.09
CA THR A 159 10.47 7.53 -6.75
C THR A 159 8.97 7.34 -7.00
N TRP A 160 8.14 8.18 -6.40
CA TRP A 160 6.70 8.15 -6.69
C TRP A 160 6.38 8.45 -8.15
N ALA A 161 7.13 9.33 -8.80
CA ALA A 161 6.99 9.59 -10.23
C ALA A 161 7.28 8.33 -11.06
N GLU A 162 8.35 7.60 -10.76
CA GLU A 162 8.66 6.34 -11.45
C GLU A 162 7.58 5.27 -11.21
N LEU A 163 7.05 5.16 -9.98
CA LEU A 163 5.95 4.23 -9.70
C LEU A 163 4.67 4.60 -10.44
N HIS A 164 4.33 5.89 -10.49
CA HIS A 164 3.11 6.40 -11.12
C HIS A 164 3.09 6.17 -12.64
N THR A 165 4.25 6.22 -13.31
CA THR A 165 4.35 5.89 -14.75
C THR A 165 4.00 4.44 -15.11
N ARG A 166 3.83 3.55 -14.12
CA ARG A 166 3.47 2.13 -14.32
C ARG A 166 1.96 1.84 -14.18
N LEU A 167 1.13 2.86 -13.98
CA LEU A 167 -0.34 2.74 -13.84
C LEU A 167 -1.07 2.86 -15.19
#